data_AF-A0A423TI80-F1
#
_entry.id   AF-A0A423TI80-F1
#
_cell.length_a   1.000
_cell.length_b   1.000
_cell.length_c   1.000
_cell.angle_alpha   90.00
_cell.angle_beta   90.00
_cell.angle_gamma   90.00
#
_symmetry.space_group_name_H-M   'P 1'
#
loop_
_entity.id
_entity.type
_entity.pdbx_description
1 polymer ?
#
loop_
_entity_poly.entity_id
_entity_poly.type
_entity_poly.pdbx_seq_one_letter_code
_entity_poly.pdbx_strand_id
1 'polypeptide(L)'
;MLEFSWMILGIYNEAHRETQLPKDVLTAPSSTSGNFTVEQQLAQDLYLQYSEDIMMEAKEVLQLQSREYMRCDPREHVEGETYVQFTELLQGYIAKEIDVDSRWLCFGNCAYYKYTRSRSCSKPNSQNCGKHRRCRGTVHDCRFYDADAWVCLSRKPYRRYESIRYENRLILGPHGQCDSSEMKVDSWWSLMPAVSDTRNNMVVTGIKFTKQRRIIHLKVQQGQALPQGQVNSSTIQWVDVEPISIISTQYQEGRDYKKLSFEDRNIDLDRLQAPSDHVVTGVRFRMLGPHINLEVQVTPVNYTTGQLQPFKSYWISNDNTPVMAKNPRMEFKLYEPDDPTRFPSIHKIDSQPDTFIRFGPTSRGKDVAQLTVPFFDAQNVSPSPSSWFSGVELFHKGHPGSGGFLGLRVTTYDMTPYMEDPEEATDTHVDLPSPPIV
;
A
#
# COMPACT_ATOMS: atom_id res chain seq x y z
N MET A 1 3.14 -7.40 -47.14
CA MET A 1 2.17 -8.48 -47.44
C MET A 1 2.50 -9.60 -46.46
N LEU A 2 1.87 -9.81 -45.31
CA LEU A 2 0.59 -9.40 -44.74
C LEU A 2 0.81 -8.94 -43.28
N GLU A 3 0.17 -7.85 -42.88
CA GLU A 3 -0.04 -7.48 -41.47
C GLU A 3 -1.24 -8.25 -40.93
N PHE A 4 -1.16 -8.73 -39.69
CA PHE A 4 -2.35 -9.06 -38.89
C PHE A 4 -2.20 -8.50 -37.48
N SER A 5 -2.88 -7.38 -37.27
CA SER A 5 -3.22 -6.79 -35.99
C SER A 5 -4.29 -7.64 -35.31
N TRP A 6 -4.11 -7.97 -34.02
CA TRP A 6 -5.18 -8.55 -33.20
C TRP A 6 -5.67 -7.51 -32.20
N MET A 7 -6.81 -6.92 -32.58
CA MET A 7 -7.67 -6.06 -31.78
C MET A 7 -8.61 -6.98 -30.98
N ILE A 8 -8.59 -6.91 -29.65
CA ILE A 8 -9.58 -7.60 -28.81
C ILE A 8 -10.81 -6.71 -28.72
N LEU A 9 -11.87 -7.12 -29.41
CA LEU A 9 -13.23 -6.62 -29.26
C LEU A 9 -13.75 -7.01 -27.87
N GLY A 10 -14.17 -6.01 -27.10
CA GLY A 10 -14.93 -6.22 -25.86
C GLY A 10 -16.27 -6.86 -26.18
N ILE A 11 -16.69 -7.78 -25.31
CA ILE A 11 -18.04 -8.36 -25.33
C ILE A 11 -19.00 -7.26 -24.87
N TYR A 12 -19.66 -6.61 -25.83
CA TYR A 12 -20.83 -5.78 -25.61
C TYR A 12 -22.03 -6.72 -25.52
N ASN A 13 -22.72 -6.74 -24.39
CA ASN A 13 -24.00 -7.44 -24.31
C ASN A 13 -25.07 -6.47 -24.82
N GLU A 14 -25.24 -6.48 -26.14
CA GLU A 14 -26.24 -5.69 -26.85
C GLU A 14 -27.60 -6.40 -26.70
N ALA A 15 -28.21 -6.27 -25.53
CA ALA A 15 -29.63 -6.54 -25.37
C ALA A 15 -30.40 -5.34 -25.95
N HIS A 16 -30.44 -5.25 -27.28
CA HIS A 16 -31.40 -4.41 -27.99
C HIS A 16 -32.81 -4.92 -27.70
N ARG A 17 -33.45 -4.34 -26.68
CA ARG A 17 -34.88 -4.06 -26.76
C ARG A 17 -34.99 -2.63 -27.26
N GLU A 18 -35.16 -2.48 -28.56
CA GLU A 18 -35.80 -1.29 -29.11
C GLU A 18 -37.20 -1.19 -28.49
N THR A 19 -37.33 -0.47 -27.39
CA THR A 19 -38.57 0.25 -27.13
C THR A 19 -38.61 1.36 -28.16
N GLN A 20 -39.23 1.05 -29.31
CA GLN A 20 -39.69 2.06 -30.25
C GLN A 20 -40.49 3.10 -29.44
N LEU A 21 -39.92 4.28 -29.26
CA LEU A 21 -40.71 5.49 -29.03
C LEU A 21 -41.78 5.51 -30.12
N PRO A 22 -43.08 5.67 -29.78
CA PRO A 22 -44.11 5.80 -30.79
C PRO A 22 -43.73 6.93 -31.73
N LYS A 23 -43.49 6.62 -33.01
CA LYS A 23 -43.15 7.59 -34.06
C LYS A 23 -44.36 8.43 -34.51
N ASP A 24 -45.37 8.56 -33.66
CA ASP A 24 -46.61 9.27 -33.96
C ASP A 24 -46.89 10.40 -32.95
N VAL A 25 -45.93 11.30 -32.68
CA VAL A 25 -46.26 12.61 -32.07
C VAL A 25 -45.32 13.73 -32.55
N LEU A 26 -45.11 13.87 -33.87
CA LEU A 26 -44.51 15.09 -34.43
C LEU A 26 -45.17 15.46 -35.77
N THR A 27 -46.49 15.60 -35.76
CA THR A 27 -47.19 16.50 -36.67
C THR A 27 -48.13 17.34 -35.83
N ALA A 28 -47.70 18.55 -35.48
CA ALA A 28 -48.58 19.53 -34.86
C ALA A 28 -49.69 19.89 -35.84
N PRO A 29 -50.98 19.63 -35.53
CA PRO A 29 -52.06 20.26 -36.26
C PRO A 29 -52.02 21.74 -35.92
N SER A 30 -52.00 22.57 -36.96
CA SER A 30 -52.36 23.98 -36.81
C SER A 30 -53.72 24.09 -36.11
N SER A 31 -53.74 24.88 -35.04
CA SER A 31 -54.91 25.38 -34.30
C SER A 31 -55.76 24.36 -33.52
N THR A 32 -55.30 23.98 -32.34
CA THR A 32 -56.19 23.79 -31.17
C THR A 32 -55.44 24.11 -29.88
N SER A 33 -55.88 25.14 -29.17
CA SER A 33 -55.49 25.41 -27.79
C SER A 33 -56.14 24.36 -26.87
N GLY A 34 -55.50 23.19 -26.75
CA GLY A 34 -55.90 22.12 -25.82
C GLY A 34 -55.22 22.28 -24.46
N ASN A 35 -55.93 21.95 -23.37
CA ASN A 35 -55.41 22.00 -22.01
C ASN A 35 -54.70 20.67 -21.69
N PHE A 36 -53.38 20.60 -21.83
CA PHE A 36 -52.54 19.38 -21.69
C PHE A 36 -52.11 19.09 -20.25
N THR A 37 -52.87 19.56 -19.26
CA THR A 37 -52.51 19.46 -17.85
C THR A 37 -52.48 18.01 -17.37
N VAL A 38 -53.32 17.13 -17.92
CA VAL A 38 -53.40 15.71 -17.50
C VAL A 38 -52.20 14.91 -18.00
N GLU A 39 -51.82 15.08 -19.26
CA GLU A 39 -50.67 14.41 -19.87
C GLU A 39 -49.36 14.89 -19.25
N GLN A 40 -49.25 16.19 -18.95
CA GLN A 40 -48.11 16.75 -18.23
C GLN A 40 -47.97 16.14 -16.83
N GLN A 41 -49.09 16.00 -16.11
CA GLN A 41 -49.10 15.44 -14.76
C GLN A 41 -48.77 13.94 -14.78
N LEU A 42 -49.34 13.17 -15.71
CA LEU A 42 -49.01 11.76 -15.88
C LEU A 42 -47.54 11.55 -16.26
N ALA A 43 -46.98 12.38 -17.13
CA ALA A 43 -45.56 12.30 -17.50
C ALA A 43 -44.64 12.63 -16.31
N GLN A 44 -45.04 13.58 -15.46
CA GLN A 44 -44.32 13.93 -14.23
C GLN A 44 -44.37 12.77 -13.22
N ASP A 45 -45.54 12.18 -12.99
CA ASP A 45 -45.72 11.05 -12.07
C ASP A 45 -44.91 9.82 -12.54
N LEU A 46 -44.95 9.51 -13.83
CA LEU A 46 -44.16 8.44 -14.42
C LEU A 46 -42.65 8.71 -14.29
N TYR A 47 -42.21 9.95 -14.53
CA TYR A 47 -40.80 10.30 -14.36
C TYR A 47 -40.32 10.11 -12.92
N LEU A 48 -41.14 10.53 -11.94
CA LEU A 48 -40.84 10.35 -10.53
C LEU A 48 -40.75 8.85 -10.20
N GLN A 49 -41.76 8.05 -10.52
CA GLN A 49 -41.74 6.61 -10.28
C GLN A 49 -40.52 5.91 -10.91
N TYR A 50 -40.20 6.22 -12.18
CA TYR A 50 -39.02 5.64 -12.81
C TYR A 50 -37.71 6.08 -12.13
N SER A 51 -37.62 7.33 -11.68
CA SER A 51 -36.43 7.82 -10.98
C SER A 51 -36.25 7.14 -9.62
N GLU A 52 -37.34 6.89 -8.91
CA GLU A 52 -37.37 6.18 -7.63
C GLU A 52 -36.92 4.73 -7.77
N ASP A 53 -37.51 4.01 -8.73
CA ASP A 53 -37.15 2.61 -9.03
C ASP A 53 -35.66 2.48 -9.40
N ILE A 54 -35.15 3.37 -10.25
CA ILE A 54 -33.73 3.38 -10.65
C ILE A 54 -32.83 3.67 -9.45
N MET A 55 -33.21 4.60 -8.56
CA MET A 55 -32.41 4.95 -7.39
C MET A 55 -32.36 3.81 -6.37
N MET A 56 -33.48 3.12 -6.12
CA MET A 56 -33.52 1.95 -5.24
C MET A 56 -32.63 0.82 -5.78
N GLU A 57 -32.76 0.47 -7.07
CA GLU A 57 -31.92 -0.55 -7.69
C GLU A 57 -30.44 -0.16 -7.64
N ALA A 58 -30.11 1.11 -7.92
CA ALA A 58 -28.74 1.60 -7.83
C ALA A 58 -28.19 1.52 -6.39
N LYS A 59 -28.99 1.85 -5.38
CA LYS A 59 -28.63 1.76 -3.96
C LYS A 59 -28.33 0.32 -3.55
N GLU A 60 -29.18 -0.64 -3.95
CA GLU A 60 -28.95 -2.07 -3.69
C GLU A 60 -27.65 -2.57 -4.33
N VAL A 61 -27.44 -2.23 -5.60
CA VAL A 61 -26.21 -2.62 -6.32
C VAL A 61 -24.97 -2.02 -5.64
N LEU A 62 -25.00 -0.73 -5.30
CA LEU A 62 -23.88 -0.03 -4.66
C LEU A 62 -23.55 -0.57 -3.27
N GLN A 63 -24.56 -0.98 -2.49
CA GLN A 63 -24.35 -1.64 -1.19
C GLN A 63 -23.65 -3.00 -1.31
N LEU A 64 -23.85 -3.70 -2.43
CA LEU A 64 -23.22 -4.99 -2.70
C LEU A 64 -21.82 -4.87 -3.34
N GLN A 65 -21.50 -3.73 -3.96
CA GLN A 65 -20.19 -3.54 -4.59
C GLN A 65 -19.08 -3.29 -3.57
N SER A 66 -17.89 -3.83 -3.87
CA SER A 66 -16.71 -3.53 -3.06
C SER A 66 -16.29 -2.07 -3.24
N ARG A 67 -16.14 -1.37 -2.11
CA ARG A 67 -15.50 -0.04 -2.05
C ARG A 67 -13.99 -0.10 -1.90
N GLU A 68 -13.43 -1.30 -1.81
CA GLU A 68 -12.01 -1.50 -1.59
C GLU A 68 -11.24 -1.52 -2.91
N TYR A 69 -10.18 -0.71 -3.00
CA TYR A 69 -9.30 -0.64 -4.16
C TYR A 69 -7.84 -0.88 -3.76
N MET A 70 -7.19 -1.78 -4.49
CA MET A 70 -5.77 -2.08 -4.39
C MET A 70 -5.22 -2.48 -5.76
N ARG A 71 -3.89 -2.55 -5.88
CA ARG A 71 -3.23 -3.01 -7.10
C ARG A 71 -2.93 -4.51 -7.03
N CYS A 72 -3.40 -5.24 -8.05
CA CYS A 72 -2.93 -6.60 -8.33
C CYS A 72 -1.42 -6.57 -8.67
N ASP A 73 -0.80 -7.75 -8.67
CA ASP A 73 0.59 -7.85 -9.10
C ASP A 73 0.76 -7.42 -10.57
N PRO A 74 1.85 -6.70 -10.88
CA PRO A 74 2.20 -6.39 -12.25
C PRO A 74 2.57 -7.69 -13.00
N ARG A 75 2.62 -7.62 -14.33
CA ARG A 75 3.13 -8.74 -15.15
C ARG A 75 4.61 -9.02 -14.90
N GLU A 76 5.37 -7.95 -14.60
CA GLU A 76 6.79 -8.02 -14.29
C GLU A 76 7.10 -7.04 -13.16
N HIS A 77 7.91 -7.49 -12.19
CA HIS A 77 8.32 -6.66 -11.08
C HIS A 77 9.60 -5.88 -11.41
N VAL A 78 9.51 -4.56 -11.38
CA VAL A 78 10.62 -3.63 -11.67
C VAL A 78 10.87 -2.75 -10.43
N GLU A 79 12.10 -2.77 -9.91
CA GLU A 79 12.48 -1.98 -8.73
C GLU A 79 12.42 -0.49 -9.06
N GLY A 80 11.78 0.29 -8.19
CA GLY A 80 11.55 1.73 -8.37
C GLY A 80 10.27 2.07 -9.13
N GLU A 81 9.66 1.12 -9.84
CA GLU A 81 8.41 1.32 -10.57
C GLU A 81 7.24 0.57 -9.93
N THR A 82 7.38 -0.75 -9.80
CA THR A 82 6.31 -1.60 -9.24
C THR A 82 6.57 -2.01 -7.80
N TYR A 83 7.84 -2.02 -7.37
CA TYR A 83 8.19 -2.30 -5.99
C TYR A 83 9.40 -1.50 -5.51
N VAL A 84 9.54 -1.34 -4.21
CA VAL A 84 10.78 -0.86 -3.58
C VAL A 84 11.16 -1.78 -2.43
N GLN A 85 12.45 -1.81 -2.07
CA GLN A 85 12.98 -2.67 -1.01
C GLN A 85 14.00 -1.93 -0.14
N PHE A 86 14.24 -2.46 1.06
CA PHE A 86 15.46 -2.14 1.81
C PHE A 86 16.66 -2.87 1.21
N THR A 87 17.81 -2.21 1.20
CA THR A 87 19.06 -2.82 0.76
C THR A 87 20.07 -2.82 1.90
N GLU A 88 20.73 -3.95 2.09
CA GLU A 88 21.80 -4.11 3.11
C GLU A 88 21.36 -3.86 4.57
N LEU A 89 20.07 -4.03 4.90
CA LEU A 89 19.56 -3.92 6.28
C LEU A 89 19.83 -5.20 7.10
N LEU A 90 19.28 -6.34 6.67
CA LEU A 90 19.53 -7.65 7.25
C LEU A 90 20.15 -8.56 6.19
N GLN A 91 21.37 -9.03 6.45
CA GLN A 91 22.08 -9.93 5.53
C GLN A 91 22.86 -11.01 6.26
N GLY A 92 22.85 -12.21 5.69
CA GLY A 92 23.77 -13.27 6.05
C GLY A 92 25.21 -12.82 5.86
N TYR A 93 26.02 -13.05 6.89
CA TYR A 93 27.44 -12.69 6.90
C TYR A 93 28.26 -13.92 7.29
N ILE A 94 29.24 -14.26 6.47
CA ILE A 94 30.19 -15.32 6.79
C ILE A 94 31.38 -14.67 7.51
N ALA A 95 31.70 -15.19 8.68
CA ALA A 95 32.89 -14.80 9.42
C ALA A 95 33.58 -16.04 10.00
N LYS A 96 34.90 -15.99 10.10
CA LYS A 96 35.63 -16.94 10.94
C LYS A 96 35.53 -16.51 12.39
N GLU A 97 35.59 -17.47 13.28
CA GLU A 97 35.53 -17.24 14.73
C GLU A 97 36.59 -16.24 15.20
N ILE A 98 37.83 -16.42 14.76
CA ILE A 98 38.97 -15.52 15.06
C ILE A 98 38.72 -14.05 14.68
N ASP A 99 37.89 -13.80 13.66
CA ASP A 99 37.62 -12.47 13.12
C ASP A 99 36.47 -11.75 13.87
N VAL A 100 35.75 -12.49 14.73
CA VAL A 100 34.66 -11.97 15.57
C VAL A 100 34.95 -12.07 17.06
N ASP A 101 35.91 -12.90 17.47
CA ASP A 101 36.32 -13.03 18.86
C ASP A 101 37.09 -11.79 19.35
N SER A 102 36.80 -11.36 20.57
CA SER A 102 37.43 -10.17 21.14
C SER A 102 38.90 -10.37 21.51
N ARG A 103 39.29 -11.62 21.75
CA ARG A 103 40.63 -12.04 22.17
C ARG A 103 41.38 -12.77 21.05
N TRP A 104 40.80 -12.85 19.84
CA TRP A 104 41.36 -13.54 18.69
C TRP A 104 41.57 -15.04 18.91
N LEU A 105 40.65 -15.65 19.66
CA LEU A 105 40.65 -17.09 19.96
C LEU A 105 39.57 -17.82 19.15
N CYS A 106 39.76 -19.14 18.96
CA CYS A 106 38.81 -20.04 18.28
C CYS A 106 38.41 -21.21 19.19
N PHE A 107 37.90 -20.92 20.39
CA PHE A 107 37.51 -21.95 21.36
C PHE A 107 36.00 -21.93 21.68
N GLY A 108 35.28 -20.93 21.18
CA GLY A 108 33.86 -20.78 21.33
C GLY A 108 33.08 -21.62 20.31
N ASN A 109 31.77 -21.47 20.38
CA ASN A 109 30.83 -22.02 19.41
C ASN A 109 29.78 -20.95 19.09
N CYS A 110 28.83 -21.22 18.19
CA CYS A 110 27.83 -20.22 17.83
C CYS A 110 26.96 -19.74 19.01
N ALA A 111 26.77 -20.54 20.08
CA ALA A 111 26.05 -20.10 21.27
C ALA A 111 26.81 -19.01 22.04
N TYR A 112 28.15 -19.05 22.00
CA TYR A 112 29.01 -18.02 22.58
C TYR A 112 28.91 -16.69 21.80
N TYR A 113 28.80 -16.75 20.47
CA TYR A 113 28.71 -15.58 19.59
C TYR A 113 27.28 -15.17 19.25
N LYS A 114 26.42 -15.05 20.27
CA LYS A 114 25.03 -14.60 20.08
C LYS A 114 24.93 -13.15 19.57
N TYR A 115 25.83 -12.29 20.05
CA TYR A 115 25.99 -10.89 19.64
C TYR A 115 27.49 -10.59 19.49
N THR A 116 27.94 -10.34 18.27
CA THR A 116 29.36 -10.05 18.04
C THR A 116 29.57 -8.99 16.96
N ARG A 117 30.81 -8.58 16.70
CA ARG A 117 31.17 -7.65 15.63
C ARG A 117 32.34 -8.24 14.84
N SER A 118 32.36 -7.99 13.53
CA SER A 118 33.56 -8.28 12.73
C SER A 118 34.65 -7.29 13.12
N ARG A 119 35.68 -7.76 13.82
CA ARG A 119 36.75 -6.92 14.36
C ARG A 119 37.91 -6.82 13.39
N SER A 120 38.12 -7.87 12.60
CA SER A 120 39.35 -8.01 11.85
C SER A 120 39.20 -8.98 10.68
N CYS A 121 40.30 -9.19 9.97
CA CYS A 121 40.45 -10.26 9.02
C CYS A 121 41.89 -10.76 9.17
N SER A 122 42.05 -11.92 9.81
CA SER A 122 43.37 -12.48 10.16
C SER A 122 44.26 -12.69 8.94
N LYS A 123 43.68 -13.04 7.77
CA LYS A 123 44.42 -13.21 6.50
C LYS A 123 43.69 -12.56 5.32
N PRO A 124 43.82 -11.24 5.10
CA PRO A 124 43.02 -10.52 4.10
C PRO A 124 43.29 -10.94 2.66
N ASN A 125 44.53 -11.30 2.32
CA ASN A 125 44.89 -11.62 0.93
C ASN A 125 44.50 -13.05 0.51
N SER A 126 44.26 -13.95 1.47
CA SER A 126 44.01 -15.37 1.21
C SER A 126 42.65 -15.88 1.71
N GLN A 127 41.91 -15.08 2.48
CA GLN A 127 40.60 -15.47 3.03
C GLN A 127 39.47 -14.59 2.54
N ASN A 128 38.25 -15.13 2.58
CA ASN A 128 37.04 -14.46 2.14
C ASN A 128 36.81 -13.12 2.86
N CYS A 129 37.21 -12.98 4.12
CA CYS A 129 37.06 -11.74 4.91
C CYS A 129 37.76 -10.51 4.31
N GLY A 130 38.76 -10.69 3.41
CA GLY A 130 39.39 -9.62 2.65
C GLY A 130 38.87 -9.45 1.23
N LYS A 131 38.05 -10.41 0.74
CA LYS A 131 37.48 -10.43 -0.61
C LYS A 131 36.05 -9.90 -0.69
N HIS A 132 35.27 -9.99 0.40
CA HIS A 132 33.92 -9.42 0.48
C HIS A 132 33.87 -8.20 1.40
N ARG A 133 32.81 -7.40 1.23
CA ARG A 133 32.56 -6.23 2.08
C ARG A 133 32.48 -6.64 3.55
N ARG A 134 33.17 -5.93 4.44
CA ARG A 134 33.07 -6.18 5.90
C ARG A 134 31.69 -5.81 6.43
N CYS A 135 31.23 -6.53 7.44
CA CYS A 135 30.05 -6.12 8.21
C CYS A 135 30.47 -5.02 9.21
N ARG A 136 29.93 -3.81 9.04
CA ARG A 136 30.14 -2.69 9.98
C ARG A 136 29.16 -2.69 11.15
N GLY A 137 28.12 -3.52 11.07
CA GLY A 137 27.11 -3.69 12.11
C GLY A 137 27.46 -4.79 13.11
N THR A 138 26.47 -5.14 13.94
CA THR A 138 26.53 -6.28 14.84
C THR A 138 26.10 -7.54 14.06
N VAL A 139 26.75 -8.66 14.34
CA VAL A 139 26.42 -9.99 13.82
C VAL A 139 25.60 -10.71 14.89
N HIS A 140 24.45 -11.24 14.48
CA HIS A 140 23.46 -11.91 15.33
C HIS A 140 23.18 -13.33 14.81
N ASP A 141 22.62 -14.19 15.66
CA ASP A 141 22.07 -15.51 15.30
C ASP A 141 23.05 -16.41 14.51
N CYS A 142 24.25 -16.61 15.07
CA CYS A 142 25.28 -17.49 14.52
C CYS A 142 24.74 -18.91 14.29
N ARG A 143 25.05 -19.49 13.14
CA ARG A 143 24.84 -20.91 12.84
C ARG A 143 26.10 -21.52 12.23
N PHE A 144 26.50 -22.66 12.77
CA PHE A 144 27.59 -23.46 12.24
C PHE A 144 27.02 -24.47 11.22
N TYR A 145 27.72 -24.63 10.10
CA TYR A 145 27.36 -25.56 9.03
C TYR A 145 28.50 -26.55 8.78
N ASP A 146 29.67 -26.04 8.41
CA ASP A 146 30.90 -26.81 8.20
C ASP A 146 32.12 -25.88 8.36
N ALA A 147 33.31 -26.45 8.52
CA ALA A 147 34.57 -25.71 8.63
C ALA A 147 35.02 -25.14 7.27
N ASP A 148 34.77 -25.90 6.20
CA ASP A 148 35.21 -25.57 4.84
C ASP A 148 34.02 -25.27 3.92
N ALA A 149 34.14 -24.17 3.18
CA ALA A 149 33.09 -23.66 2.31
C ALA A 149 33.65 -22.94 1.07
N TRP A 150 33.03 -23.19 -0.07
CA TRP A 150 33.21 -22.41 -1.29
C TRP A 150 32.10 -21.35 -1.37
N VAL A 151 32.50 -20.08 -1.46
CA VAL A 151 31.57 -18.93 -1.45
C VAL A 151 31.56 -18.28 -2.82
N CYS A 152 30.37 -18.15 -3.42
CA CYS A 152 30.17 -17.36 -4.63
C CYS A 152 29.78 -15.92 -4.24
N LEU A 153 30.67 -14.96 -4.53
CA LEU A 153 30.40 -13.55 -4.27
C LEU A 153 29.41 -12.98 -5.30
N SER A 154 28.46 -12.18 -4.83
CA SER A 154 27.47 -11.55 -5.70
C SER A 154 28.06 -10.40 -6.52
N ARG A 155 27.59 -10.29 -7.77
CA ARG A 155 27.82 -9.12 -8.63
C ARG A 155 26.91 -7.95 -8.27
N LYS A 156 25.75 -8.27 -7.67
CA LYS A 156 24.70 -7.32 -7.34
C LYS A 156 25.15 -6.54 -6.11
N PRO A 157 25.11 -5.20 -6.16
CA PRO A 157 25.76 -4.43 -5.13
C PRO A 157 24.98 -4.39 -3.81
N TYR A 158 23.72 -4.85 -3.80
CA TYR A 158 22.86 -5.01 -2.63
C TYR A 158 22.90 -6.43 -2.03
N ARG A 159 23.70 -7.36 -2.58
CA ARG A 159 23.89 -8.74 -2.09
C ARG A 159 25.37 -9.00 -1.85
N ARG A 160 25.71 -9.90 -0.91
CA ARG A 160 27.10 -10.30 -0.60
C ARG A 160 27.48 -11.58 -1.31
N TYR A 161 26.57 -12.55 -1.32
CA TYR A 161 26.80 -13.90 -1.83
C TYR A 161 25.65 -14.31 -2.76
N GLU A 162 25.91 -15.13 -3.78
CA GLU A 162 24.83 -15.83 -4.51
C GLU A 162 24.58 -17.21 -3.93
N SER A 163 25.64 -17.94 -3.60
CA SER A 163 25.56 -19.27 -3.00
C SER A 163 26.77 -19.60 -2.12
N ILE A 164 26.58 -20.56 -1.23
CA ILE A 164 27.62 -21.17 -0.42
C ILE A 164 27.51 -22.69 -0.57
N ARG A 165 28.62 -23.35 -0.90
CA ARG A 165 28.72 -24.81 -0.92
C ARG A 165 29.66 -25.28 0.18
N TYR A 166 29.24 -26.27 0.95
CA TYR A 166 30.04 -26.90 2.01
C TYR A 166 30.60 -28.26 1.57
N GLU A 167 31.63 -28.75 2.25
CA GLU A 167 32.25 -30.05 1.94
C GLU A 167 31.30 -31.24 2.08
N ASN A 168 30.40 -31.18 3.07
CA ASN A 168 29.31 -32.14 3.25
C ASN A 168 28.23 -32.14 2.15
N ARG A 169 28.49 -31.46 1.01
CA ARG A 169 27.62 -31.32 -0.17
C ARG A 169 26.35 -30.49 0.06
N LEU A 170 26.19 -29.86 1.23
CA LEU A 170 25.14 -28.87 1.43
C LEU A 170 25.41 -27.64 0.57
N ILE A 171 24.38 -27.19 -0.14
CA ILE A 171 24.41 -25.96 -0.94
C ILE A 171 23.31 -25.04 -0.42
N LEU A 172 23.69 -23.80 -0.14
CA LEU A 172 22.80 -22.70 0.20
C LEU A 172 22.76 -21.73 -0.98
N GLY A 173 21.57 -21.22 -1.31
CA GLY A 173 21.40 -20.27 -2.41
C GLY A 173 21.35 -20.92 -3.81
N PRO A 174 20.94 -20.17 -4.83
CA PRO A 174 20.91 -20.64 -6.21
C PRO A 174 22.31 -20.77 -6.83
N HIS A 175 22.44 -21.65 -7.83
CA HIS A 175 23.64 -21.70 -8.67
C HIS A 175 23.71 -20.47 -9.59
N GLY A 176 24.81 -19.72 -9.54
CA GLY A 176 24.94 -18.45 -10.28
C GLY A 176 26.37 -18.08 -10.65
N GLN A 177 26.53 -17.02 -11.45
CA GLN A 177 27.81 -16.43 -11.85
C GLN A 177 28.30 -15.42 -10.79
N CYS A 178 29.61 -15.41 -10.51
CA CYS A 178 30.23 -14.63 -9.43
C CYS A 178 31.18 -13.53 -9.98
N ASP A 179 31.29 -12.36 -9.31
CA ASP A 179 32.37 -11.32 -9.33
C ASP A 179 31.85 -9.88 -9.05
N SER A 180 32.61 -9.04 -8.34
CA SER A 180 32.05 -7.94 -7.52
C SER A 180 32.14 -6.50 -8.08
N SER A 181 31.16 -5.67 -7.67
CA SER A 181 31.19 -4.18 -7.68
C SER A 181 30.49 -3.60 -6.44
N GLU A 182 30.71 -2.32 -6.10
CA GLU A 182 30.26 -1.66 -4.84
C GLU A 182 29.04 -0.71 -4.99
N MET A 183 28.07 -0.75 -4.05
CA MET A 183 27.09 0.34 -3.78
C MET A 183 26.73 0.41 -2.27
N LYS A 184 25.78 1.26 -1.87
CA LYS A 184 25.66 1.83 -0.50
C LYS A 184 24.23 1.63 0.07
N VAL A 185 24.10 0.99 1.24
CA VAL A 185 22.95 0.75 2.15
C VAL A 185 21.72 1.68 2.08
N ASP A 186 20.52 1.08 2.12
CA ASP A 186 19.20 1.72 2.31
C ASP A 186 18.39 1.06 3.46
N SER A 187 18.17 1.77 4.58
CA SER A 187 17.48 1.23 5.77
C SER A 187 16.63 2.25 6.53
N TRP A 188 16.18 3.29 5.84
CA TRP A 188 15.53 4.45 6.46
C TRP A 188 14.05 4.55 6.08
N TRP A 189 13.24 4.97 7.03
CA TRP A 189 11.81 5.23 6.89
C TRP A 189 11.51 6.68 7.14
N SER A 190 10.57 7.22 6.38
CA SER A 190 9.98 8.51 6.66
C SER A 190 8.82 8.35 7.64
N LEU A 191 8.85 9.15 8.70
CA LEU A 191 7.72 9.35 9.63
C LEU A 191 6.96 10.65 9.32
N MET A 192 7.47 11.44 8.36
CA MET A 192 6.83 12.67 7.90
C MET A 192 5.43 12.40 7.34
N PRO A 193 4.44 13.27 7.65
CA PRO A 193 3.10 13.13 7.13
C PRO A 193 3.02 13.49 5.65
N ALA A 194 2.25 12.69 4.89
CA ALA A 194 1.82 13.01 3.54
C ALA A 194 0.35 13.41 3.60
N VAL A 195 0.06 14.70 3.42
CA VAL A 195 -1.27 15.31 3.58
C VAL A 195 -1.68 16.04 2.31
N SER A 196 -2.98 16.05 2.02
CA SER A 196 -3.57 16.92 1.00
C SER A 196 -3.71 18.34 1.51
N ASP A 197 -3.81 19.30 0.59
CA ASP A 197 -4.09 20.70 0.93
C ASP A 197 -5.56 20.91 1.28
N THR A 198 -5.92 20.50 2.50
CA THR A 198 -7.29 20.61 3.02
C THR A 198 -7.81 22.05 3.09
N ARG A 199 -6.93 23.05 3.19
CA ARG A 199 -7.32 24.48 3.19
C ARG A 199 -7.87 24.91 1.83
N ASN A 200 -7.38 24.29 0.75
CA ASN A 200 -7.87 24.48 -0.61
C ASN A 200 -8.88 23.40 -1.04
N ASN A 201 -9.61 22.83 -0.07
CA ASN A 201 -10.64 21.82 -0.27
C ASN A 201 -10.16 20.55 -1.01
N MET A 202 -8.88 20.18 -0.85
CA MET A 202 -8.30 19.00 -1.49
C MET A 202 -8.40 17.77 -0.58
N VAL A 203 -8.87 16.65 -1.13
CA VAL A 203 -8.90 15.33 -0.48
C VAL A 203 -7.83 14.42 -1.05
N VAL A 204 -7.49 13.33 -0.33
CA VAL A 204 -6.62 12.28 -0.87
C VAL A 204 -7.41 11.43 -1.85
N THR A 205 -6.84 11.22 -3.04
CA THR A 205 -7.43 10.46 -4.15
C THR A 205 -6.54 9.32 -4.65
N GLY A 206 -5.36 9.18 -4.04
CA GLY A 206 -4.46 8.06 -4.27
C GLY A 206 -3.33 8.00 -3.26
N ILE A 207 -2.77 6.82 -3.05
CA ILE A 207 -1.64 6.58 -2.14
C ILE A 207 -0.63 5.64 -2.78
N LYS A 208 0.65 5.76 -2.41
CA LYS A 208 1.69 4.80 -2.81
C LYS A 208 2.93 4.86 -1.92
N PHE A 209 3.74 3.81 -1.98
CA PHE A 209 5.12 3.86 -1.52
C PHE A 209 6.04 4.47 -2.58
N THR A 210 7.02 5.26 -2.14
CA THR A 210 8.11 5.74 -2.99
C THR A 210 9.43 5.66 -2.21
N LYS A 211 10.54 5.51 -2.93
CA LYS A 211 11.88 5.54 -2.33
C LYS A 211 12.64 6.75 -2.86
N GLN A 212 12.92 7.71 -2.00
CA GLN A 212 13.64 8.94 -2.34
C GLN A 212 14.82 9.10 -1.39
N ARG A 213 16.01 9.41 -1.94
CA ARG A 213 17.25 9.51 -1.15
C ARG A 213 17.42 8.37 -0.13
N ARG A 214 16.98 7.16 -0.51
CA ARG A 214 17.13 5.90 0.25
C ARG A 214 16.22 5.75 1.46
N ILE A 215 15.23 6.62 1.54
CA ILE A 215 14.19 6.62 2.56
C ILE A 215 12.91 6.17 1.87
N ILE A 216 12.17 5.27 2.50
CA ILE A 216 10.84 4.87 2.02
C ILE A 216 9.82 5.87 2.58
N HIS A 217 9.00 6.42 1.69
CA HIS A 217 7.97 7.42 1.97
C HIS A 217 6.60 6.90 1.53
N LEU A 218 5.57 7.28 2.29
CA LEU A 218 4.22 7.38 1.77
C LEU A 218 4.12 8.65 0.93
N LYS A 219 3.47 8.56 -0.24
CA LYS A 219 3.12 9.71 -1.06
C LYS A 219 1.61 9.67 -1.32
N VAL A 220 0.96 10.82 -1.28
CA VAL A 220 -0.47 10.97 -1.58
C VAL A 220 -0.69 11.71 -2.90
N GLN A 221 -1.76 11.33 -3.60
CA GLN A 221 -2.36 12.10 -4.67
C GLN A 221 -3.53 12.89 -4.07
N GLN A 222 -3.70 14.13 -4.51
CA GLN A 222 -4.79 14.98 -4.09
C GLN A 222 -5.63 15.42 -5.26
N GLY A 223 -6.89 15.78 -5.00
CA GLY A 223 -7.80 16.44 -5.93
C GLY A 223 -8.88 17.22 -5.16
N GLN A 224 -9.42 18.26 -5.79
CA GLN A 224 -10.42 19.12 -5.16
C GLN A 224 -11.72 18.34 -4.97
N ALA A 225 -12.23 18.32 -3.75
CA ALA A 225 -13.52 17.73 -3.44
C ALA A 225 -14.65 18.56 -4.05
N LEU A 226 -15.62 17.87 -4.64
CA LEU A 226 -16.84 18.41 -5.23
C LEU A 226 -18.06 17.74 -4.55
N PRO A 227 -19.26 18.33 -4.64
CA PRO A 227 -20.49 17.72 -4.14
C PRO A 227 -20.64 16.23 -4.42
N GLN A 228 -21.27 15.50 -3.50
CA GLN A 228 -21.69 14.11 -3.67
C GLN A 228 -20.52 13.14 -3.92
N GLY A 229 -19.39 13.33 -3.23
CA GLY A 229 -18.26 12.40 -3.32
C GLY A 229 -17.41 12.53 -4.59
N GLN A 230 -17.69 13.52 -5.44
CA GLN A 230 -16.98 13.75 -6.68
C GLN A 230 -15.63 14.45 -6.45
N VAL A 231 -14.75 14.33 -7.44
CA VAL A 231 -13.43 14.96 -7.46
C VAL A 231 -13.24 15.69 -8.78
N ASN A 232 -12.73 16.91 -8.72
CA ASN A 232 -12.37 17.66 -9.92
C ASN A 232 -11.13 17.04 -10.59
N SER A 233 -11.34 16.33 -11.71
CA SER A 233 -10.29 15.60 -12.43
C SER A 233 -9.13 16.47 -12.90
N SER A 234 -9.39 17.74 -13.21
CA SER A 234 -8.35 18.70 -13.66
C SER A 234 -7.36 19.11 -12.57
N THR A 235 -7.71 18.91 -11.30
CA THR A 235 -6.89 19.29 -10.14
C THR A 235 -6.07 18.13 -9.58
N ILE A 236 -6.21 16.94 -10.16
CA ILE A 236 -5.59 15.72 -9.64
C ILE A 236 -4.07 15.77 -9.85
N GLN A 237 -3.32 15.71 -8.74
CA GLN A 237 -1.86 15.69 -8.78
C GLN A 237 -1.25 14.97 -7.58
N TRP A 238 -0.04 14.42 -7.75
CA TRP A 238 0.73 13.85 -6.65
C TRP A 238 1.37 14.95 -5.82
N VAL A 239 1.18 14.94 -4.50
CA VAL A 239 1.79 15.90 -3.58
C VAL A 239 3.26 15.57 -3.42
N ASP A 240 4.14 16.50 -3.76
CA ASP A 240 5.57 16.30 -3.59
C ASP A 240 5.98 16.23 -2.13
N VAL A 241 6.81 15.24 -1.82
CA VAL A 241 7.39 15.04 -0.49
C VAL A 241 8.78 15.64 -0.52
N GLU A 242 9.05 16.59 0.36
CA GLU A 242 10.41 17.13 0.49
C GLU A 242 11.36 15.99 0.91
N PRO A 243 12.42 15.72 0.13
CA PRO A 243 13.27 14.58 0.38
C PRO A 243 14.12 14.82 1.62
N ILE A 244 13.88 14.02 2.66
CA ILE A 244 14.61 14.06 3.93
C ILE A 244 16.11 13.90 3.69
N SER A 245 16.90 14.76 4.35
CA SER A 245 18.36 14.70 4.34
C SER A 245 18.86 14.29 5.72
N ILE A 246 19.31 13.04 5.86
CA ILE A 246 19.82 12.49 7.13
C ILE A 246 21.09 13.18 7.66
N ILE A 247 21.71 14.07 6.86
CA ILE A 247 22.88 14.86 7.26
C ILE A 247 22.45 16.22 7.84
N SER A 248 21.23 16.67 7.50
CA SER A 248 20.71 17.96 7.96
C SER A 248 20.23 17.89 9.40
N THR A 249 20.54 18.91 10.19
CA THR A 249 20.04 19.06 11.57
C THR A 249 18.56 19.41 11.64
N GLN A 250 17.92 19.70 10.51
CA GLN A 250 16.49 20.04 10.45
C GLN A 250 15.56 18.84 10.68
N TYR A 251 16.07 17.61 10.50
CA TYR A 251 15.31 16.38 10.67
C TYR A 251 15.85 15.59 11.87
N GLN A 252 14.94 15.03 12.66
CA GLN A 252 15.26 14.29 13.88
C GLN A 252 14.88 12.81 13.75
N GLU A 253 15.82 11.92 14.12
CA GLU A 253 15.56 10.48 14.19
C GLU A 253 14.52 10.15 15.26
N GLY A 254 13.57 9.28 14.94
CA GLY A 254 12.42 8.91 15.78
C GLY A 254 11.21 9.85 15.64
N ARG A 255 11.40 11.07 15.12
CA ARG A 255 10.33 12.03 14.84
C ARG A 255 10.00 12.15 13.35
N ASP A 256 11.01 12.41 12.53
CA ASP A 256 10.84 12.72 11.10
C ASP A 256 11.26 11.53 10.22
N TYR A 257 12.25 10.76 10.68
CA TYR A 257 12.68 9.52 10.04
C TYR A 257 13.13 8.49 11.08
N LYS A 258 13.19 7.22 10.71
CA LYS A 258 13.72 6.15 11.57
C LYS A 258 14.63 5.23 10.77
N LYS A 259 15.81 4.91 11.32
CA LYS A 259 16.62 3.79 10.84
C LYS A 259 16.12 2.49 11.47
N LEU A 260 15.89 1.46 10.66
CA LEU A 260 15.61 0.14 11.21
C LEU A 260 16.85 -0.45 11.87
N SER A 261 16.63 -1.18 12.96
CA SER A 261 17.64 -1.97 13.66
C SER A 261 17.23 -3.45 13.72
N PHE A 262 18.05 -4.28 14.36
CA PHE A 262 17.65 -5.67 14.58
C PHE A 262 16.45 -5.73 15.56
N GLU A 263 16.39 -4.82 16.51
CA GLU A 263 15.36 -4.77 17.54
C GLU A 263 14.10 -4.02 17.07
N ASP A 264 14.28 -2.93 16.31
CA ASP A 264 13.21 -2.05 15.84
C ASP A 264 12.96 -2.29 14.34
N ARG A 265 12.17 -3.32 14.04
CA ARG A 265 11.86 -3.75 12.66
C ARG A 265 10.51 -4.41 12.49
N ASN A 266 9.58 -4.09 13.37
CA ASN A 266 8.21 -4.56 13.28
C ASN A 266 7.40 -3.49 12.55
N ILE A 267 6.47 -3.91 11.69
CA ILE A 267 5.46 -3.04 11.12
C ILE A 267 4.09 -3.64 11.31
N ASP A 268 3.16 -2.78 11.70
CA ASP A 268 1.79 -3.13 11.99
C ASP A 268 0.94 -3.14 10.72
N LEU A 269 0.10 -4.16 10.59
CA LEU A 269 -0.80 -4.36 9.46
C LEU A 269 -2.21 -4.05 9.95
N ASP A 270 -2.68 -2.85 9.62
CA ASP A 270 -3.91 -2.28 10.14
C ASP A 270 -4.81 -1.77 9.03
N ARG A 271 -6.11 -1.95 9.25
CA ARG A 271 -7.19 -1.31 8.50
C ARG A 271 -7.77 -0.19 9.35
N LEU A 272 -7.69 1.04 8.85
CA LEU A 272 -8.19 2.23 9.53
C LEU A 272 -9.34 2.82 8.72
N GLN A 273 -10.49 2.98 9.38
CA GLN A 273 -11.73 3.47 8.79
C GLN A 273 -12.14 4.76 9.49
N ALA A 274 -12.38 5.81 8.70
CA ALA A 274 -12.89 7.09 9.16
C ALA A 274 -14.37 6.96 9.58
N PRO A 275 -14.85 7.81 10.50
CA PRO A 275 -16.29 7.97 10.72
C PRO A 275 -17.03 8.35 9.44
N SER A 276 -18.36 8.14 9.41
CA SER A 276 -19.18 8.33 8.22
C SER A 276 -19.16 9.75 7.65
N ASP A 277 -19.01 10.78 8.49
CA ASP A 277 -18.96 12.20 8.10
C ASP A 277 -17.53 12.69 7.82
N HIS A 278 -16.55 11.79 7.70
CA HIS A 278 -15.14 12.13 7.50
C HIS A 278 -14.55 11.49 6.24
N VAL A 279 -13.52 12.14 5.70
CA VAL A 279 -12.71 11.65 4.59
C VAL A 279 -11.24 11.65 4.94
N VAL A 280 -10.49 10.78 4.28
CA VAL A 280 -9.03 10.70 4.41
C VAL A 280 -8.38 11.89 3.72
N THR A 281 -7.55 12.60 4.47
CA THR A 281 -6.79 13.77 4.01
C THR A 281 -5.29 13.64 4.22
N GLY A 282 -4.84 12.56 4.85
CA GLY A 282 -3.42 12.28 4.95
C GLY A 282 -3.10 10.91 5.53
N VAL A 283 -1.85 10.52 5.37
CA VAL A 283 -1.30 9.28 5.92
C VAL A 283 0.10 9.54 6.45
N ARG A 284 0.49 8.86 7.51
CA ARG A 284 1.86 8.88 8.02
C ARG A 284 2.19 7.61 8.77
N PHE A 285 3.47 7.41 9.02
CA PHE A 285 3.93 6.43 9.99
C PHE A 285 4.36 7.12 11.27
N ARG A 286 4.13 6.46 12.40
CA ARG A 286 4.75 6.79 13.68
C ARG A 286 5.41 5.56 14.28
N MET A 287 6.21 5.77 15.31
CA MET A 287 6.72 4.68 16.15
C MET A 287 5.77 4.44 17.32
N LEU A 288 5.33 3.19 17.51
CA LEU A 288 4.64 2.69 18.70
C LEU A 288 5.56 1.66 19.37
N GLY A 289 6.47 2.13 20.23
CA GLY A 289 7.58 1.31 20.73
C GLY A 289 8.48 0.86 19.56
N PRO A 290 8.77 -0.46 19.41
CA PRO A 290 9.57 -0.98 18.29
C PRO A 290 8.77 -1.22 17.01
N HIS A 291 7.49 -0.83 16.97
CA HIS A 291 6.60 -1.03 15.83
C HIS A 291 6.44 0.26 15.01
N ILE A 292 6.52 0.13 13.70
CA ILE A 292 6.03 1.13 12.75
C ILE A 292 4.52 0.97 12.65
N ASN A 293 3.80 2.04 12.97
CA ASN A 293 2.35 2.05 13.04
C ASN A 293 1.77 3.07 12.05
N LEU A 294 0.76 2.69 11.28
CA LEU A 294 0.07 3.56 10.33
C LEU A 294 -0.87 4.52 11.10
N GLU A 295 -0.85 5.79 10.72
CA GLU A 295 -1.88 6.75 11.12
C GLU A 295 -2.51 7.37 9.88
N VAL A 296 -3.82 7.62 9.96
CA VAL A 296 -4.60 8.24 8.89
C VAL A 296 -5.18 9.53 9.42
N GLN A 297 -4.94 10.63 8.71
CA GLN A 297 -5.60 11.90 9.00
C GLN A 297 -6.98 11.88 8.37
N VAL A 298 -7.98 12.17 9.19
CA VAL A 298 -9.38 12.28 8.79
C VAL A 298 -9.88 13.70 9.01
N THR A 299 -10.68 14.18 8.08
CA THR A 299 -11.24 15.54 8.11
C THR A 299 -12.75 15.46 7.87
N PRO A 300 -13.59 16.13 8.68
CA PRO A 300 -15.02 16.18 8.42
C PRO A 300 -15.32 16.82 7.05
N VAL A 301 -16.28 16.26 6.34
CA VAL A 301 -16.76 16.76 5.04
C VAL A 301 -18.27 16.87 5.05
N ASN A 302 -18.80 17.90 4.40
CA ASN A 302 -20.23 17.96 4.10
C ASN A 302 -20.47 17.28 2.75
N TYR A 303 -21.22 16.18 2.73
CA TYR A 303 -21.46 15.39 1.51
C TYR A 303 -22.13 16.20 0.39
N THR A 304 -23.19 16.95 0.71
CA THR A 304 -23.97 17.73 -0.26
C THR A 304 -23.15 18.83 -0.92
N THR A 305 -22.27 19.50 -0.18
CA THR A 305 -21.49 20.64 -0.69
C THR A 305 -20.07 20.27 -1.13
N GLY A 306 -19.53 19.15 -0.65
CA GLY A 306 -18.13 18.78 -0.82
C GLY A 306 -17.16 19.59 0.03
N GLN A 307 -17.64 20.40 0.98
CA GLN A 307 -16.80 21.30 1.75
C GLN A 307 -16.16 20.60 2.96
N LEU A 308 -14.83 20.65 3.03
CA LEU A 308 -14.03 20.16 4.17
C LEU A 308 -14.06 21.14 5.35
N GLN A 309 -13.86 20.60 6.56
CA GLN A 309 -13.66 21.38 7.79
C GLN A 309 -12.24 21.13 8.37
N PRO A 310 -11.17 21.74 7.80
CA PRO A 310 -9.79 21.39 8.11
C PRO A 310 -9.40 21.57 9.59
N PHE A 311 -9.99 22.55 10.27
CA PHE A 311 -9.71 22.84 11.68
C PHE A 311 -10.17 21.74 12.65
N LYS A 312 -11.02 20.82 12.19
CA LYS A 312 -11.51 19.67 12.94
C LYS A 312 -10.82 18.37 12.56
N SER A 313 -9.72 18.42 11.80
CA SER A 313 -9.00 17.22 11.39
C SER A 313 -8.25 16.59 12.57
N TYR A 314 -8.18 15.27 12.60
CA TYR A 314 -7.40 14.52 13.59
C TYR A 314 -6.83 13.23 12.98
N TRP A 315 -5.87 12.63 13.68
CA TRP A 315 -5.24 11.36 13.26
C TRP A 315 -5.92 10.20 13.98
N ILE A 316 -6.28 9.17 13.23
CA ILE A 316 -6.74 7.86 13.74
C ILE A 316 -5.63 6.82 13.58
N SER A 317 -5.60 5.86 14.49
CA SER A 317 -4.60 4.80 14.56
C SER A 317 -5.15 3.58 15.30
N ASN A 318 -4.47 2.44 15.15
CA ASN A 318 -4.69 1.27 16.01
C ASN A 318 -3.48 1.12 16.94
N ASP A 319 -3.72 1.34 18.24
CA ASP A 319 -2.70 1.36 19.28
C ASP A 319 -2.55 -0.01 19.98
N ASN A 320 -3.19 -1.06 19.44
CA ASN A 320 -3.05 -2.41 19.97
C ASN A 320 -1.59 -2.90 19.88
N THR A 321 -1.15 -3.64 20.90
CA THR A 321 0.23 -4.13 20.99
C THR A 321 0.26 -5.62 21.36
N PRO A 322 1.39 -6.32 21.13
CA PRO A 322 1.51 -7.74 21.47
C PRO A 322 1.38 -8.06 22.97
N VAL A 323 1.46 -7.04 23.84
CA VAL A 323 1.40 -7.18 25.31
C VAL A 323 0.02 -6.82 25.87
N MET A 324 -0.97 -6.54 25.03
CA MET A 324 -2.32 -6.20 25.51
C MET A 324 -3.02 -7.38 26.17
N ALA A 325 -3.70 -7.10 27.28
CA ALA A 325 -4.39 -8.12 28.08
C ALA A 325 -5.59 -8.75 27.34
N LYS A 326 -6.23 -7.98 26.47
CA LYS A 326 -7.37 -8.41 25.65
C LYS A 326 -6.99 -8.27 24.18
N ASN A 327 -7.14 -9.35 23.42
CA ASN A 327 -6.85 -9.42 21.98
C ASN A 327 -5.45 -8.88 21.62
N PRO A 328 -4.37 -9.46 22.15
CA PRO A 328 -3.02 -9.01 21.82
C PRO A 328 -2.75 -9.13 20.31
N ARG A 329 -2.05 -8.13 19.77
CA ARG A 329 -1.63 -8.14 18.38
C ARG A 329 -0.71 -9.33 18.07
N MET A 330 -1.04 -10.08 17.03
CA MET A 330 -0.35 -11.33 16.68
C MET A 330 0.69 -11.14 15.58
N GLU A 331 1.81 -11.87 15.67
CA GLU A 331 2.85 -11.86 14.63
C GLU A 331 2.41 -12.69 13.41
N PHE A 332 2.34 -12.06 12.25
CA PHE A 332 2.30 -12.72 10.96
C PHE A 332 3.72 -13.16 10.56
N LYS A 333 4.00 -14.46 10.67
CA LYS A 333 5.33 -15.02 10.45
C LYS A 333 5.54 -15.48 9.02
N LEU A 334 6.63 -15.03 8.41
CA LEU A 334 7.12 -15.56 7.14
C LEU A 334 7.92 -16.84 7.37
N TYR A 335 7.54 -17.92 6.70
CA TYR A 335 8.21 -19.22 6.79
C TYR A 335 9.06 -19.47 5.54
N GLU A 336 10.37 -19.63 5.74
CA GLU A 336 11.35 -19.84 4.67
C GLU A 336 11.19 -18.85 3.49
N PRO A 337 11.14 -17.53 3.73
CA PRO A 337 10.84 -16.56 2.69
C PRO A 337 11.96 -16.48 1.64
N ASP A 338 11.60 -16.27 0.38
CA ASP A 338 12.53 -16.03 -0.74
C ASP A 338 12.19 -14.70 -1.41
N ASP A 339 12.97 -14.31 -2.43
CA ASP A 339 12.73 -13.13 -3.25
C ASP A 339 11.30 -13.15 -3.85
N PRO A 340 10.41 -12.21 -3.46
CA PRO A 340 9.02 -12.23 -3.89
C PRO A 340 8.84 -11.95 -5.39
N THR A 341 9.86 -11.44 -6.08
CA THR A 341 9.81 -11.17 -7.52
C THR A 341 9.99 -12.41 -8.38
N ARG A 342 10.42 -13.54 -7.80
CA ARG A 342 10.72 -14.78 -8.53
C ARG A 342 9.52 -15.72 -8.68
N PHE A 343 8.35 -15.31 -8.21
CA PHE A 343 7.17 -16.16 -8.17
C PHE A 343 6.23 -15.88 -9.33
N PRO A 344 5.82 -16.91 -10.10
CA PRO A 344 4.99 -16.73 -11.29
C PRO A 344 3.50 -16.54 -10.98
N SER A 345 3.06 -16.90 -9.77
CA SER A 345 1.66 -16.78 -9.35
C SER A 345 1.38 -15.43 -8.69
N ILE A 346 0.20 -14.88 -8.95
CA ILE A 346 -0.29 -13.65 -8.30
C ILE A 346 -0.35 -13.85 -6.77
N HIS A 347 0.27 -12.93 -6.04
CA HIS A 347 0.23 -12.86 -4.58
C HIS A 347 -1.17 -12.48 -4.11
N LYS A 348 -1.64 -13.14 -3.05
CA LYS A 348 -2.93 -12.86 -2.42
C LYS A 348 -2.71 -12.23 -1.05
N ILE A 349 -3.66 -11.40 -0.61
CA ILE A 349 -3.66 -10.93 0.78
C ILE A 349 -3.76 -12.15 1.69
N ASP A 350 -2.77 -12.30 2.56
CA ASP A 350 -2.65 -13.40 3.51
C ASP A 350 -2.54 -12.91 4.96
N SER A 351 -2.26 -11.63 5.18
CA SER A 351 -2.39 -10.99 6.50
C SER A 351 -3.84 -10.70 6.87
N GLN A 352 -4.11 -10.72 8.18
CA GLN A 352 -5.33 -10.15 8.76
C GLN A 352 -5.04 -8.76 9.35
N PRO A 353 -6.03 -7.87 9.43
CA PRO A 353 -5.89 -6.63 10.19
C PRO A 353 -5.54 -6.91 11.66
N ASP A 354 -4.93 -5.93 12.31
CA ASP A 354 -4.47 -6.03 13.71
C ASP A 354 -3.47 -7.18 13.93
N THR A 355 -2.57 -7.33 12.96
CA THR A 355 -1.38 -8.18 13.05
C THR A 355 -0.13 -7.34 12.85
N PHE A 356 1.04 -7.92 13.08
CA PHE A 356 2.31 -7.27 12.72
C PHE A 356 3.21 -8.24 12.00
N ILE A 357 4.05 -7.73 11.11
CA ILE A 357 5.10 -8.50 10.46
C ILE A 357 6.45 -7.92 10.81
N ARG A 358 7.43 -8.81 10.97
CA ARG A 358 8.80 -8.44 11.26
C ARG A 358 9.64 -8.52 10.00
N PHE A 359 10.33 -7.43 9.64
CA PHE A 359 11.31 -7.50 8.56
C PHE A 359 12.41 -8.51 8.91
N GLY A 360 12.72 -9.38 7.97
CA GLY A 360 13.65 -10.47 8.16
C GLY A 360 14.50 -10.67 6.91
N PRO A 361 15.63 -11.39 7.03
CA PRO A 361 16.32 -11.85 5.85
C PRO A 361 15.49 -12.93 5.13
N THR A 362 15.74 -13.13 3.85
CA THR A 362 15.36 -14.35 3.14
C THR A 362 15.94 -15.60 3.78
N SER A 363 15.44 -16.77 3.40
CA SER A 363 15.89 -18.06 3.92
C SER A 363 17.39 -18.23 3.69
N ARG A 364 18.07 -18.74 4.71
CA ARG A 364 19.48 -19.17 4.59
C ARG A 364 19.61 -20.30 3.55
N GLY A 365 18.64 -21.21 3.51
CA GLY A 365 18.62 -22.33 2.56
C GLY A 365 18.44 -21.85 1.12
N LYS A 366 17.40 -21.04 0.89
CA LYS A 366 17.01 -20.63 -0.47
C LYS A 366 17.88 -19.52 -1.05
N ASP A 367 18.33 -18.59 -0.22
CA ASP A 367 18.91 -17.32 -0.69
C ASP A 367 20.09 -16.84 0.16
N VAL A 368 20.67 -17.71 1.01
CA VAL A 368 21.79 -17.34 1.89
C VAL A 368 21.51 -16.09 2.75
N ALA A 369 20.23 -15.82 3.04
CA ALA A 369 19.78 -14.66 3.81
C ALA A 369 20.24 -13.30 3.24
N GLN A 370 20.17 -13.09 1.92
CA GLN A 370 20.79 -11.92 1.28
C GLN A 370 19.88 -10.71 1.07
N LEU A 371 18.55 -10.91 1.06
CA LEU A 371 17.56 -9.83 0.88
C LEU A 371 16.79 -9.60 2.18
N THR A 372 16.32 -8.37 2.39
CA THR A 372 15.41 -8.04 3.50
C THR A 372 13.99 -8.00 2.98
N VAL A 373 13.12 -8.82 3.57
CA VAL A 373 11.71 -9.02 3.17
C VAL A 373 10.79 -8.70 4.35
N PRO A 374 9.52 -8.32 4.12
CA PRO A 374 8.86 -8.14 2.81
C PRO A 374 9.37 -6.94 1.99
N PHE A 375 9.06 -6.91 0.70
CA PHE A 375 9.21 -5.72 -0.15
C PHE A 375 7.99 -4.79 -0.04
N PHE A 376 7.99 -3.65 -0.72
CA PHE A 376 6.86 -2.72 -0.77
C PHE A 376 6.29 -2.70 -2.18
N ASP A 377 4.97 -2.84 -2.33
CA ASP A 377 4.28 -2.60 -3.59
C ASP A 377 4.21 -1.09 -3.85
N ALA A 378 5.00 -0.62 -4.82
CA ALA A 378 5.15 0.80 -5.14
C ALA A 378 4.13 1.31 -6.17
N GLN A 379 3.22 0.45 -6.61
CA GLN A 379 2.21 0.83 -7.60
C GLN A 379 1.27 1.92 -7.06
N ASN A 380 0.73 2.72 -7.99
CA ASN A 380 -0.23 3.77 -7.67
C ASN A 380 -1.57 3.17 -7.24
N VAL A 381 -1.96 3.34 -5.98
CA VAL A 381 -3.29 2.99 -5.46
C VAL A 381 -4.18 4.22 -5.59
N SER A 382 -4.68 4.45 -6.81
CA SER A 382 -5.50 5.61 -7.18
C SER A 382 -6.67 5.16 -8.09
N PRO A 383 -7.89 4.99 -7.56
CA PRO A 383 -9.06 4.60 -8.34
C PRO A 383 -9.35 5.57 -9.48
N SER A 384 -9.92 5.04 -10.57
CA SER A 384 -10.40 5.79 -11.72
C SER A 384 -11.81 5.34 -12.07
N PRO A 385 -12.83 6.22 -12.00
CA PRO A 385 -12.76 7.63 -11.61
C PRO A 385 -12.33 7.81 -10.14
N SER A 386 -11.71 8.95 -9.84
CA SER A 386 -11.31 9.27 -8.47
C SER A 386 -12.51 9.61 -7.60
N SER A 387 -12.44 9.24 -6.33
CA SER A 387 -13.46 9.51 -5.33
C SER A 387 -12.79 9.82 -4.00
N TRP A 388 -13.56 10.29 -3.02
CA TRP A 388 -13.08 10.46 -1.66
C TRP A 388 -12.80 9.10 -1.03
N PHE A 389 -11.82 9.06 -0.12
CA PHE A 389 -11.53 7.85 0.65
C PHE A 389 -12.11 7.96 2.05
N SER A 390 -12.66 6.85 2.53
CA SER A 390 -13.14 6.68 3.90
C SER A 390 -12.21 5.77 4.73
N GLY A 391 -11.27 5.07 4.10
CA GLY A 391 -10.36 4.19 4.83
C GLY A 391 -9.06 3.91 4.09
N VAL A 392 -8.05 3.50 4.85
CA VAL A 392 -6.74 3.06 4.36
C VAL A 392 -6.33 1.81 5.12
N GLU A 393 -5.74 0.86 4.41
CA GLU A 393 -5.22 -0.36 4.99
C GLU A 393 -3.79 -0.63 4.49
N LEU A 394 -2.93 -1.00 5.43
CA LEU A 394 -1.63 -1.59 5.16
C LEU A 394 -1.73 -3.10 5.39
N PHE A 395 -1.43 -3.88 4.35
CA PHE A 395 -1.53 -5.33 4.40
C PHE A 395 -0.29 -5.98 3.81
N HIS A 396 -0.11 -7.25 4.11
CA HIS A 396 0.85 -8.11 3.42
C HIS A 396 0.10 -8.97 2.39
N LYS A 397 0.69 -9.11 1.19
CA LYS A 397 0.29 -10.09 0.20
C LYS A 397 1.46 -11.00 -0.15
N GLY A 398 1.18 -12.28 -0.24
CA GLY A 398 2.20 -13.32 -0.29
C GLY A 398 1.65 -14.65 -0.76
N HIS A 399 2.51 -15.66 -0.69
CA HIS A 399 2.15 -17.06 -0.64
C HIS A 399 3.25 -17.83 0.10
N PRO A 400 3.03 -19.09 0.52
CA PRO A 400 4.03 -19.85 1.27
C PRO A 400 5.40 -19.88 0.57
N GLY A 401 6.44 -19.57 1.33
CA GLY A 401 7.82 -19.53 0.86
C GLY A 401 8.23 -18.28 0.07
N SER A 402 7.33 -17.33 -0.18
CA SER A 402 7.65 -15.99 -0.68
C SER A 402 7.87 -15.02 0.48
N GLY A 403 8.76 -14.04 0.30
CA GLY A 403 8.92 -12.92 1.21
C GLY A 403 7.77 -11.91 1.16
N GLY A 404 6.94 -11.97 0.11
CA GLY A 404 5.78 -11.12 -0.13
C GLY A 404 6.04 -9.62 -0.26
N PHE A 405 4.94 -8.88 -0.38
CA PHE A 405 4.91 -7.42 -0.49
C PHE A 405 3.98 -6.81 0.56
N LEU A 406 4.41 -5.70 1.15
CA LEU A 406 3.55 -4.76 1.84
C LEU A 406 2.81 -3.91 0.81
N GLY A 407 1.49 -4.02 0.79
CA GLY A 407 0.61 -3.30 -0.11
C GLY A 407 -0.28 -2.30 0.61
N LEU A 408 -0.77 -1.33 -0.14
CA LEU A 408 -1.75 -0.35 0.33
C LEU A 408 -3.10 -0.62 -0.32
N ARG A 409 -4.17 -0.51 0.46
CA ARG A 409 -5.56 -0.60 0.01
C ARG A 409 -6.31 0.62 0.52
N VAL A 410 -7.17 1.17 -0.31
CA VAL A 410 -8.04 2.30 0.06
C VAL A 410 -9.49 1.87 -0.01
N THR A 411 -10.32 2.45 0.85
CA THR A 411 -11.77 2.27 0.81
C THR A 411 -12.39 3.58 0.32
N THR A 412 -13.16 3.55 -0.76
CA THR A 412 -13.89 4.73 -1.24
C THR A 412 -15.00 5.12 -0.26
N TYR A 413 -15.43 6.38 -0.32
CA TYR A 413 -16.48 6.89 0.54
C TYR A 413 -17.83 6.25 0.23
N ASP A 414 -18.62 5.99 1.28
CA ASP A 414 -19.93 5.38 1.14
C ASP A 414 -20.99 6.44 0.85
N MET A 415 -21.50 6.46 -0.38
CA MET A 415 -22.55 7.39 -0.79
C MET A 415 -23.96 6.86 -0.52
N THR A 416 -24.11 5.56 -0.25
CA THR A 416 -25.42 4.91 -0.13
C THR A 416 -26.32 5.48 0.98
N PRO A 417 -25.80 5.99 2.12
CA PRO A 417 -26.65 6.60 3.14
C PRO A 417 -27.26 7.95 2.72
N TYR A 418 -26.76 8.56 1.65
CA TYR A 418 -27.22 9.86 1.14
C TYR A 418 -28.07 9.73 -0.12
N MET A 419 -28.34 8.50 -0.56
CA MET A 419 -29.32 8.21 -1.59
C MET A 419 -30.67 8.15 -0.90
N GLU A 420 -31.45 9.22 -1.02
CA GLU A 420 -32.79 9.34 -0.44
C GLU A 420 -33.65 8.13 -0.84
N ASP A 421 -34.32 7.54 0.15
CA ASP A 421 -35.46 6.68 -0.15
C ASP A 421 -36.64 7.59 -0.50
N PRO A 422 -37.36 7.33 -1.59
CA PRO A 422 -38.45 8.19 -2.05
C PRO A 422 -39.54 8.47 -1.01
N GLU A 423 -39.72 7.55 -0.06
CA GLU A 423 -40.72 7.68 1.00
C GLU A 423 -40.41 8.84 1.98
N GLU A 424 -39.15 9.18 2.24
CA GLU A 424 -38.77 10.27 3.17
C GLU A 424 -38.85 11.68 2.55
N ALA A 425 -38.81 11.79 1.22
CA ALA A 425 -38.90 13.09 0.53
C ALA A 425 -40.32 13.68 0.52
N THR A 426 -41.33 12.88 0.89
CA THR A 426 -42.75 13.29 0.88
C THR A 426 -43.20 14.09 2.11
N ASP A 427 -42.36 14.22 3.16
CA ASP A 427 -42.74 14.92 4.41
C ASP A 427 -42.33 16.42 4.44
N THR A 428 -41.68 16.93 3.38
CA THR A 428 -41.52 18.38 3.21
C THR A 428 -42.70 18.97 2.44
N HIS A 429 -43.79 19.24 3.15
CA HIS A 429 -44.87 20.09 2.67
C HIS A 429 -44.32 21.45 2.21
N VAL A 430 -44.24 21.65 0.90
CA VAL A 430 -44.14 22.99 0.30
C VAL A 430 -45.56 23.52 0.19
N ASP A 431 -45.96 24.38 1.13
CA ASP A 431 -47.19 25.18 1.04
C ASP A 431 -47.10 26.09 -0.20
N LEU A 432 -47.73 25.65 -1.29
CA LEU A 432 -48.01 26.49 -2.45
C LEU A 432 -49.20 27.39 -2.11
N PRO A 433 -49.10 28.73 -2.29
CA PRO A 433 -50.21 29.64 -2.01
C PRO A 433 -51.37 29.36 -2.97
N SER A 434 -52.57 29.24 -2.40
CA SER A 434 -53.81 29.06 -3.14
C SER A 434 -54.09 30.23 -4.09
N PRO A 435 -54.58 29.98 -5.32
CA PRO A 435 -54.90 31.05 -6.25
C PRO A 435 -56.14 31.84 -5.76
N PRO A 436 -56.20 33.15 -6.03
CA PRO A 436 -57.32 33.98 -5.62
C PRO A 436 -58.59 33.57 -6.40
N ILE A 437 -59.66 33.38 -5.64
CA ILE A 437 -61.01 33.13 -6.15
C ILE A 437 -61.51 34.42 -6.81
N VAL A 438 -61.84 34.35 -8.10
CA VAL A 438 -62.68 35.34 -8.81
C VAL A 438 -63.84 34.61 -9.46
#